data_AF-A0A8T7AWH4-F1
#
_entry.id   AF-A0A8T7AWH4-F1
#
_cell.length_a   1.000
_cell.length_b   1.000
_cell.length_c   1.000
_cell.angle_alpha   90.00
_cell.angle_beta   90.00
_cell.angle_gamma   90.00
#
_symmetry.space_group_name_H-M   'P 1'
#
loop_
_entity.id
_entity.type
_entity.pdbx_description
1 polymer ?
#
loop_
_entity_poly.entity_id
_entity_poly.type
_entity_poly.pdbx_seq_one_letter_code
_entity_poly.pdbx_strand_id
1 'polypeptide(L)'
;MKRRRACLVAVLCVAATVAGAEQIAAFSRMVPGVVTGGWQLQTIRGRPAADFRIVDEEGAVVEATSNGAVGSLIHAVDAAVEVGTKLSWRWRVDNAIAGSNIYN
;
A
#
# COMPACT_ATOMS: atom_id res chain seq x y z
N MET A 1 -14.97 -60.66 -35.52
CA MET A 1 -14.57 -59.98 -34.25
C MET A 1 -13.85 -58.67 -34.60
N LYS A 2 -14.54 -57.52 -34.55
CA LYS A 2 -13.99 -56.20 -34.95
C LYS A 2 -13.50 -55.44 -33.71
N ARG A 3 -12.19 -55.16 -33.67
CA ARG A 3 -11.51 -54.40 -32.60
C ARG A 3 -11.91 -52.92 -32.69
N ARG A 4 -12.36 -52.32 -31.59
CA ARG A 4 -12.57 -50.87 -31.49
C ARG A 4 -11.52 -50.31 -30.54
N ARG A 5 -10.53 -49.60 -31.08
CA ARG A 5 -9.56 -48.82 -30.29
C ARG A 5 -10.20 -47.46 -30.03
N ALA A 6 -10.54 -47.18 -28.78
CA ALA A 6 -10.99 -45.85 -28.36
C ALA A 6 -9.75 -44.96 -28.17
N CYS A 7 -9.67 -43.85 -28.90
CA CYS A 7 -8.64 -42.84 -28.74
C CYS A 7 -9.15 -41.84 -27.69
N LEU A 8 -8.53 -41.82 -26.51
CA LEU A 8 -8.85 -40.85 -25.46
C LEU A 8 -8.03 -39.58 -25.74
N VAL A 9 -8.70 -38.50 -26.15
CA VAL A 9 -8.08 -37.18 -26.29
C VAL A 9 -8.19 -36.49 -24.93
N ALA A 10 -7.06 -36.34 -24.23
CA ALA A 10 -6.97 -35.56 -23.00
C ALA A 10 -6.75 -34.09 -23.36
N VAL A 11 -7.76 -33.25 -23.10
CA VAL A 11 -7.65 -31.79 -23.22
C VAL A 11 -6.95 -31.28 -21.97
N LEU A 12 -5.71 -30.80 -22.12
CA LEU A 12 -4.97 -30.13 -21.04
C LEU A 12 -5.41 -28.66 -20.99
N CYS A 13 -6.29 -28.31 -20.05
CA CYS A 13 -6.57 -26.90 -19.73
C CYS A 13 -5.39 -26.33 -18.93
N VAL A 14 -4.55 -25.53 -19.59
CA VAL A 14 -3.55 -24.71 -18.91
C VAL A 14 -4.30 -23.54 -18.26
N ALA A 15 -4.52 -23.60 -16.96
CA ALA A 15 -4.96 -22.44 -16.18
C ALA A 15 -3.75 -21.50 -16.04
N ALA A 16 -3.73 -20.43 -16.83
CA ALA A 16 -2.77 -19.35 -16.64
C ALA A 16 -3.13 -18.61 -15.34
N THR A 17 -2.36 -18.83 -14.28
CA THR A 17 -2.40 -17.98 -13.09
C THR A 17 -1.78 -16.65 -13.47
N VAL A 18 -2.62 -15.65 -13.77
CA VAL A 18 -2.14 -14.26 -13.85
C VAL A 18 -1.73 -13.88 -12.43
N ALA A 19 -0.43 -13.83 -12.17
CA ALA A 19 0.10 -13.28 -10.94
C ALA A 19 -0.34 -11.81 -10.89
N GLY A 20 -1.37 -11.50 -10.11
CA GLY A 20 -1.80 -10.13 -9.91
C GLY A 20 -0.65 -9.36 -9.28
N ALA A 21 -0.26 -8.25 -9.88
CA ALA A 21 0.70 -7.33 -9.27
C ALA A 21 0.25 -7.04 -7.84
N GLU A 22 1.18 -7.12 -6.89
CA GLU A 22 0.89 -6.79 -5.49
C GLU A 22 0.37 -5.34 -5.44
N GLN A 23 -0.92 -5.20 -5.14
CA GLN A 23 -1.60 -3.91 -5.19
C GLN A 23 -1.71 -3.38 -3.77
N ILE A 24 -0.81 -2.47 -3.41
CA ILE A 24 -0.89 -1.75 -2.14
C ILE A 24 -2.22 -0.99 -2.11
N ALA A 25 -3.05 -1.28 -1.10
CA ALA A 25 -4.35 -0.64 -0.98
C ALA A 25 -4.17 0.87 -0.75
N ALA A 26 -4.81 1.68 -1.59
CA ALA A 26 -4.79 3.14 -1.41
C ALA A 26 -5.46 3.53 -0.09
N PHE A 27 -4.91 4.54 0.60
CA PHE A 27 -5.49 5.06 1.85
C PHE A 27 -6.95 5.49 1.70
N SER A 28 -7.34 5.98 0.51
CA SER A 28 -8.72 6.38 0.18
C SER A 28 -9.76 5.25 0.20
N ARG A 29 -9.31 4.00 0.33
CA ARG A 29 -10.19 2.83 0.47
C ARG A 29 -10.17 2.25 1.89
N MET A 30 -9.44 2.85 2.82
CA MET A 30 -9.37 2.39 4.20
C MET A 30 -10.50 2.99 5.04
N VAL A 31 -10.85 2.28 6.11
CA VAL A 31 -11.77 2.78 7.12
C VAL A 31 -11.04 3.77 8.03
N PRO A 32 -11.66 4.92 8.40
CA PRO A 32 -11.10 5.83 9.38
C PRO A 32 -10.70 5.13 10.69
N GLY A 33 -9.58 5.56 11.27
CA GLY A 33 -8.97 4.96 12.46
C GLY A 33 -7.52 4.59 12.25
N VAL A 34 -7.10 3.44 12.76
CA VAL A 34 -5.72 2.97 12.66
C VAL A 34 -5.36 2.66 11.20
N VAL A 35 -4.15 3.01 10.77
CA VAL A 35 -3.67 2.62 9.44
C VAL A 35 -3.45 1.11 9.41
N THR A 36 -4.06 0.43 8.43
CA THR A 36 -4.01 -1.04 8.28
C THR A 36 -3.49 -1.44 6.90
N GLY A 37 -3.52 -2.73 6.57
CA GLY A 37 -3.16 -3.21 5.23
C GLY A 37 -1.65 -3.16 4.94
N GLY A 38 -0.85 -3.76 5.81
CA GLY A 38 0.60 -3.93 5.61
C GLY A 38 1.47 -2.72 5.98
N TRP A 39 0.86 -1.56 6.22
CA TRP A 39 1.57 -0.38 6.68
C TRP A 39 2.02 -0.51 8.14
N GLN A 40 3.24 -0.07 8.42
CA GLN A 40 3.88 -0.14 9.72
C GLN A 40 4.53 1.19 10.09
N LEU A 41 4.47 1.56 11.37
CA LEU A 41 5.16 2.73 11.88
C LEU A 41 6.63 2.39 12.16
N GLN A 42 7.53 3.05 11.45
CA GLN A 42 8.94 3.08 11.78
C GLN A 42 9.24 4.28 12.70
N THR A 43 9.94 4.00 13.80
CA THR A 43 10.32 5.01 14.81
C THR A 43 11.83 5.11 14.95
N ILE A 44 12.30 6.23 15.51
CA ILE A 44 13.71 6.43 15.85
C ILE A 44 13.88 6.20 17.35
N ARG A 45 14.82 5.32 17.71
CA ARG A 45 15.13 5.03 19.12
C ARG A 45 15.47 6.31 19.88
N GLY A 46 14.83 6.51 21.03
CA GLY A 46 15.07 7.67 21.90
C GLY A 46 14.39 8.96 21.45
N ARG A 47 13.47 8.91 20.49
CA ARG A 47 12.64 10.05 20.07
C ARG A 47 11.15 9.73 20.22
N PRO A 48 10.29 10.70 20.55
CA PRO A 48 8.84 10.50 20.50
C PRO A 48 8.39 10.09 19.09
N ALA A 49 7.45 9.16 19.01
CA ALA A 49 6.90 8.69 17.74
C ALA A 49 5.84 9.65 17.21
N ALA A 50 5.89 9.97 15.92
CA ALA A 50 4.80 10.68 15.25
C ALA A 50 3.57 9.76 15.15
N ASP A 51 2.37 10.34 15.19
CA ASP A 51 1.13 9.58 15.07
C ASP A 51 0.62 9.57 13.63
N PHE A 52 0.11 8.43 13.20
CA PHE A 52 -0.45 8.22 11.86
C PHE A 52 -1.81 7.55 11.97
N ARG A 53 -2.81 8.15 11.35
CA ARG A 53 -4.20 7.63 11.38
C ARG A 53 -4.90 7.92 10.06
N ILE A 54 -5.89 7.10 9.72
CA ILE A 54 -6.84 7.39 8.66
C ILE A 54 -7.91 8.32 9.22
N VAL A 55 -8.08 9.49 8.61
CA VAL A 55 -9.17 10.43 8.90
C VAL A 55 -10.07 10.56 7.68
N ASP A 56 -11.30 11.00 7.90
CA ASP A 56 -12.19 11.39 6.81
C ASP A 56 -12.10 12.90 6.61
N GLU A 57 -11.44 13.32 5.55
CA GLU A 57 -11.32 14.71 5.18
C GLU A 57 -11.40 14.87 3.67
N GLU A 58 -12.62 15.05 3.17
CA GLU A 58 -12.97 14.95 1.75
C GLU A 58 -12.69 13.55 1.17
N GLY A 59 -12.79 12.52 2.02
CA GLY A 59 -12.42 11.14 1.74
C GLY A 59 -11.36 10.63 2.72
N ALA A 60 -11.18 9.31 2.76
CA ALA A 60 -10.20 8.68 3.63
C ALA A 60 -8.77 9.08 3.24
N VAL A 61 -8.03 9.68 4.17
CA VAL A 61 -6.65 10.12 3.98
C VAL A 61 -5.80 9.74 5.18
N VAL A 62 -4.49 9.57 4.98
CA VAL A 62 -3.55 9.47 6.10
C VAL A 62 -3.26 10.87 6.63
N GLU A 63 -3.56 11.08 7.90
CA GLU A 63 -3.07 12.20 8.68
C GLU A 63 -1.80 11.80 9.42
N ALA A 64 -0.79 12.66 9.34
CA ALA A 64 0.43 12.55 10.14
C ALA A 64 0.51 13.73 11.11
N THR A 65 0.50 13.44 12.42
CA THR A 65 0.67 14.46 13.45
C THR A 65 2.04 14.32 14.09
N SER A 66 2.83 15.40 14.09
CA SER A 66 4.11 15.47 14.79
C SER A 66 4.18 16.68 15.70
N ASN A 67 4.36 16.44 16.99
CA ASN A 67 4.68 17.47 18.00
C ASN A 67 5.98 17.08 18.69
N GLY A 68 7.10 17.64 18.24
CA GLY A 68 8.44 17.24 18.72
C GLY A 68 8.75 15.75 18.46
N ALA A 69 8.07 15.15 17.49
CA ALA A 69 8.07 13.72 17.24
C ALA A 69 8.61 13.39 15.85
N VAL A 70 8.93 12.12 15.62
CA VAL A 70 9.42 11.64 14.33
C VAL A 70 8.92 10.24 14.07
N GLY A 71 8.62 9.95 12.80
CA GLY A 71 8.21 8.63 12.38
C GLY A 71 8.02 8.59 10.87
N SER A 72 7.90 7.38 10.35
CA SER A 72 7.58 7.14 8.94
C SER A 72 6.65 5.95 8.84
N LEU A 73 5.71 6.02 7.92
CA LEU A 73 4.85 4.89 7.60
C LEU A 73 5.47 4.11 6.43
N ILE A 74 5.75 2.82 6.64
CA ILE A 74 6.42 1.95 5.67
C ILE A 74 5.51 0.80 5.27
N HIS A 75 5.59 0.36 4.01
CA HIS A 75 4.92 -0.84 3.51
C HIS A 75 5.97 -1.71 2.84
N ALA A 76 6.12 -2.95 3.29
CA ALA A 76 7.01 -3.91 2.63
C ALA A 76 6.42 -4.25 1.25
N VAL A 77 7.27 -4.37 0.23
CA VAL A 77 6.84 -4.79 -1.11
C VAL A 77 7.52 -6.12 -1.39
N ASP A 78 6.75 -7.19 -1.38
CA ASP A 78 7.23 -8.57 -1.53
C ASP A 78 7.16 -9.03 -3.01
N ALA A 79 7.21 -8.06 -3.92
CA ALA A 79 7.22 -8.25 -5.37
C ALA A 79 8.44 -7.56 -6.00
N ALA A 80 8.91 -8.11 -7.13
CA ALA A 80 9.94 -7.47 -7.93
C ALA A 80 9.44 -6.12 -8.44
N VAL A 81 10.09 -5.03 -8.01
CA VAL A 81 9.80 -3.69 -8.51
C VAL A 81 10.44 -3.56 -9.88
N GLU A 82 9.64 -3.76 -10.93
CA GLU A 82 10.09 -3.66 -12.32
C GLU A 82 10.40 -2.21 -12.70
N VAL A 83 11.24 -2.05 -13.73
CA VAL A 83 11.56 -0.73 -14.30
C VAL A 83 10.26 -0.08 -14.80
N GLY A 84 9.97 1.12 -14.27
CA GLY A 84 8.75 1.87 -14.60
C GLY A 84 7.62 1.74 -13.57
N THR A 85 7.79 0.95 -12.50
CA THR A 85 6.87 0.93 -11.35
C THR A 85 6.79 2.34 -10.73
N LYS A 86 5.58 2.83 -10.50
CA LYS A 86 5.33 4.16 -9.92
C LYS A 86 4.46 4.06 -8.68
N LEU A 87 4.93 4.67 -7.60
CA LEU A 87 4.09 5.00 -6.45
C LEU A 87 3.72 6.48 -6.57
N SER A 88 2.43 6.80 -6.41
CA SER A 88 1.92 8.16 -6.55
C SER A 88 1.10 8.54 -5.32
N TRP A 89 1.37 9.71 -4.78
CA TRP A 89 0.67 10.28 -3.63
C TRP A 89 0.50 11.78 -3.83
N ARG A 90 -0.38 12.38 -3.03
CA ARG A 90 -0.55 13.83 -2.92
C ARG A 90 -0.45 14.20 -1.46
N TRP A 91 0.24 15.29 -1.16
CA TRP A 91 0.34 15.83 0.18
C TRP A 91 -0.51 17.09 0.29
N ARG A 92 -1.16 17.26 1.44
CA ARG A 92 -1.65 18.54 1.93
C ARG A 92 -0.96 18.81 3.25
N VAL A 93 -0.50 20.04 3.45
CA VAL A 93 0.02 20.49 4.74
C VAL A 93 -1.05 21.36 5.38
N ASP A 94 -1.37 21.07 6.63
CA ASP A 94 -2.27 21.86 7.44
C ASP A 94 -1.57 22.27 8.74
N ASN A 95 -1.99 23.39 9.35
CA ASN A 95 -1.50 23.89 10.64
C ASN A 95 0.04 23.98 10.77
N ALA A 96 0.72 24.45 9.72
CA ALA A 96 2.17 24.64 9.76
C ALA A 96 2.58 25.61 10.88
N ILE A 97 3.63 25.26 11.63
CA ILE A 97 4.16 26.12 12.71
C ILE A 97 4.68 27.42 12.09
N ALA A 98 4.38 28.56 12.71
CA ALA A 98 4.87 29.87 12.28
C ALA A 98 6.41 29.86 12.13
N GLY A 99 6.90 30.27 10.96
CA GLY A 99 8.33 30.24 10.63
C GLY A 99 8.82 28.91 10.04
N SER A 100 7.95 27.91 9.89
CA SER A 100 8.28 26.68 9.13
C SER A 100 8.46 27.03 7.67
N ASN A 101 9.64 26.71 7.12
CA ASN A 101 9.88 26.79 5.70
C ASN A 101 9.29 25.55 5.00
N ILE A 102 8.01 25.65 4.60
CA ILE A 102 7.30 24.62 3.84
C ILE A 102 7.17 24.97 2.35
N TYR A 103 8.11 25.74 1.77
CA TYR A 103 7.97 26.20 0.39
C TYR A 103 7.79 25.04 -0.61
N ASN A 104 6.77 25.23 -1.45
CA ASN A 104 6.51 24.63 -2.76
C ASN A 104 6.97 25.63 -3.82
#